data_AF-A0AAD1TB10-F1
#
_entry.id   AF-A0AAD1TB10-F1
#
_cell.length_a   1.000
_cell.length_b   1.000
_cell.length_c   1.000
_cell.angle_alpha   90.00
_cell.angle_beta   90.00
_cell.angle_gamma   90.00
#
_symmetry.space_group_name_H-M   'P 1'
#
loop_
_entity.id
_entity.type
_entity.pdbx_description
1 polymer ?
#
loop_
_entity_poly.entity_id
_entity_poly.type
_entity_poly.pdbx_seq_one_letter_code
_entity_poly.pdbx_strand_id
1 'polypeptide(L)'
;VFGKKPTPEDDVCFVDIAADDLPEGYYKKSEDLRTFHSEKTGRGPLLEDWRETTKPIMCSYKLVAAKFEVYGFQSRVESFVHKNIKDILLAGHRQAVAWMDEWYGMSLEDVRKFEKRLQEETNCKVNSQKADSKTDNHLNIAGGKHSINRSTSWNNGSEAQSYVATNGSAELKPRPRLPSAPE
;
A
#
# COMPACT_ATOMS: atom_id res chain seq x y z
N VAL A 1 -20.47 -12.26 9.92
CA VAL A 1 -20.04 -10.96 9.34
C VAL A 1 -20.54 -10.83 7.92
N PHE A 2 -20.31 -11.82 7.05
CA PHE A 2 -20.91 -11.85 5.72
C PHE A 2 -22.15 -12.74 5.70
N GLY A 3 -23.28 -12.18 5.29
CA GLY A 3 -24.55 -12.89 5.18
C GLY A 3 -24.66 -13.67 3.86
N LYS A 4 -25.74 -14.43 3.69
CA LYS A 4 -26.06 -15.12 2.42
C LYS A 4 -26.67 -14.19 1.36
N LYS A 5 -27.03 -12.96 1.73
CA LYS A 5 -27.60 -11.98 0.80
C LYS A 5 -26.48 -11.35 -0.03
N PRO A 6 -26.70 -11.10 -1.33
CA PRO A 6 -25.74 -10.38 -2.14
C PRO A 6 -25.53 -8.96 -1.61
N THR A 7 -24.33 -8.42 -1.83
CA THR A 7 -24.04 -7.01 -1.58
C THR A 7 -24.94 -6.15 -2.48
N PRO A 8 -25.59 -5.09 -1.95
CA PRO A 8 -26.34 -4.13 -2.77
C PRO A 8 -25.47 -3.56 -3.89
N GLU A 9 -26.05 -3.30 -5.06
CA GLU A 9 -25.30 -2.77 -6.21
C GLU A 9 -24.64 -1.41 -5.89
N ASP A 10 -25.32 -0.56 -5.11
CA ASP A 10 -24.80 0.73 -4.65
C ASP A 10 -23.55 0.62 -3.76
N ASP A 11 -23.33 -0.55 -3.15
CA ASP A 11 -22.17 -0.84 -2.29
C ASP A 11 -21.02 -1.53 -3.07
N VAL A 12 -21.18 -1.76 -4.39
CA VAL A 12 -20.16 -2.35 -5.24
C VAL A 12 -19.29 -1.24 -5.86
N CYS A 13 -17.99 -1.26 -5.54
CA CYS A 13 -17.02 -0.35 -6.12
C CYS A 13 -16.10 -1.08 -7.10
N PHE A 14 -16.14 -0.69 -8.37
CA PHE A 14 -15.11 -1.06 -9.34
C PHE A 14 -13.88 -0.17 -9.16
N VAL A 15 -12.69 -0.76 -9.33
CA VAL A 15 -11.41 -0.05 -9.26
C VAL A 15 -10.73 -0.14 -10.60
N ASP A 16 -10.52 0.99 -11.26
CA ASP A 16 -9.75 1.07 -12.49
C ASP A 16 -8.29 1.43 -12.21
N ILE A 17 -7.40 0.45 -12.34
CA ILE A 17 -5.98 0.65 -12.06
C ILE A 17 -5.28 1.59 -13.06
N ALA A 18 -5.87 1.89 -14.22
CA ALA A 18 -5.31 2.83 -15.20
C ALA A 18 -5.96 4.21 -15.13
N ALA A 19 -7.29 4.26 -14.93
CA ALA A 19 -8.06 5.51 -15.03
C ALA A 19 -8.37 6.17 -13.68
N ASP A 20 -8.52 5.42 -12.57
CA ASP A 20 -8.91 6.02 -11.30
C ASP A 20 -7.79 6.91 -10.74
N ASP A 21 -8.19 8.02 -10.13
CA ASP A 21 -7.30 8.97 -9.48
C ASP A 21 -6.68 8.39 -8.21
N LEU A 22 -5.38 8.61 -8.04
CA LEU A 22 -4.69 8.31 -6.79
C LEU A 22 -4.88 9.44 -5.78
N PRO A 23 -4.78 9.15 -4.48
CA PRO A 23 -4.66 10.19 -3.47
C PRO A 23 -3.49 11.13 -3.77
N GLU A 24 -3.64 12.39 -3.37
CA GLU A 24 -2.64 13.43 -3.58
C GLU A 24 -1.26 13.00 -3.04
N GLY A 25 -0.20 13.20 -3.83
CA GLY A 25 1.17 12.83 -3.47
C GLY A 25 1.54 11.36 -3.69
N TYR A 26 0.61 10.48 -4.08
CA TYR A 26 0.90 9.07 -4.38
C TYR A 26 1.24 8.82 -5.85
N TYR A 27 0.94 9.75 -6.76
CA TYR A 27 1.27 9.59 -8.18
C TYR A 27 2.78 9.57 -8.40
N LYS A 28 3.22 8.56 -9.14
CA LYS A 28 4.59 8.45 -9.65
C LYS A 28 4.54 8.04 -11.11
N LYS A 29 5.30 8.74 -11.95
CA LYS A 29 5.38 8.45 -13.38
C LYS A 29 5.82 7.01 -13.67
N SER A 30 6.72 6.45 -12.86
CA SER A 30 7.17 5.05 -12.97
C SER A 30 6.10 4.01 -12.64
N GLU A 31 4.98 4.43 -12.03
CA GLU A 31 3.85 3.58 -11.64
C GLU A 31 2.60 3.90 -12.50
N ASP A 32 2.70 4.78 -13.52
CA ASP A 32 1.58 5.11 -14.42
C ASP A 32 1.41 4.04 -15.52
N LEU A 33 0.33 3.24 -15.39
CA LEU A 33 0.05 2.13 -16.28
C LEU A 33 -0.32 2.51 -17.71
N ARG A 34 -0.65 3.77 -17.96
CA ARG A 34 -0.91 4.29 -19.32
C ARG A 34 0.38 4.53 -20.11
N THR A 35 1.52 4.53 -19.41
CA THR A 35 2.84 4.71 -20.00
C THR A 35 3.78 3.54 -19.72
N PHE A 36 3.44 2.70 -18.74
CA PHE A 36 4.17 1.48 -18.41
C PHE A 36 4.16 0.47 -19.56
N HIS A 37 5.31 -0.16 -19.79
CA HIS A 37 5.46 -1.30 -20.68
C HIS A 37 6.46 -2.28 -20.04
N SER A 38 6.05 -3.54 -19.88
CA SER A 38 6.89 -4.61 -19.34
C SER A 38 7.84 -5.13 -20.40
N GLU A 39 9.14 -5.15 -20.10
CA GLU A 39 10.16 -5.71 -20.99
C GLU A 39 10.12 -7.25 -21.01
N LYS A 40 9.80 -7.88 -19.86
CA LYS A 40 9.79 -9.36 -19.76
C LYS A 40 8.54 -10.00 -20.39
N THR A 41 7.42 -9.29 -20.41
CA THR A 41 6.13 -9.86 -20.85
C THR A 41 5.51 -9.16 -22.04
N GLY A 42 6.00 -7.97 -22.42
CA GLY A 42 5.42 -7.14 -23.48
C GLY A 42 4.05 -6.54 -23.13
N ARG A 43 3.64 -6.57 -21.85
CA ARG A 43 2.34 -6.04 -21.41
C ARG A 43 2.38 -4.53 -21.19
N GLY A 44 1.23 -3.90 -21.41
CA GLY A 44 1.08 -2.45 -21.33
C GLY A 44 1.50 -1.77 -22.63
N PRO A 45 1.22 -0.46 -22.78
CA PRO A 45 0.45 0.38 -21.86
C PRO A 45 -1.03 0.01 -21.80
N LEU A 46 -1.68 0.35 -20.68
CA LEU A 46 -3.13 0.19 -20.52
C LEU A 46 -3.84 1.43 -21.07
N LEU A 47 -4.52 1.27 -22.21
CA LEU A 47 -5.35 2.29 -22.86
C LEU A 47 -6.81 2.22 -22.37
N GLU A 48 -7.69 3.08 -22.88
CA GLU A 48 -9.09 3.20 -22.40
C GLU A 48 -9.84 1.86 -22.38
N ASP A 49 -9.71 1.04 -23.43
CA ASP A 49 -10.37 -0.28 -23.55
C ASP A 49 -9.46 -1.44 -23.11
N TRP A 50 -8.56 -1.20 -22.14
CA TRP A 50 -7.57 -2.21 -21.73
C TRP A 50 -8.22 -3.48 -21.16
N ARG A 51 -9.42 -3.38 -20.57
CA ARG A 51 -10.12 -4.51 -19.94
C ARG A 51 -10.57 -5.55 -20.96
N GLU A 52 -10.90 -5.10 -22.18
CA GLU A 52 -11.38 -5.89 -23.29
C GLU A 52 -10.20 -6.40 -24.16
N THR A 53 -9.19 -5.54 -24.33
CA THR A 53 -8.07 -5.77 -25.25
C THR A 53 -6.87 -6.50 -24.62
N THR A 54 -6.70 -6.42 -23.30
CA THR A 54 -5.55 -7.05 -22.61
C THR A 54 -5.82 -8.51 -22.27
N LYS A 55 -4.86 -9.39 -22.59
CA LYS A 55 -4.89 -10.81 -22.21
C LYS A 55 -3.50 -11.27 -21.72
N PRO A 56 -3.44 -12.19 -20.74
CA PRO A 56 -4.54 -12.64 -19.88
C PRO A 56 -4.91 -11.57 -18.83
N ILE A 57 -6.19 -11.57 -18.44
CA ILE A 57 -6.75 -10.71 -17.40
C ILE A 57 -7.33 -11.57 -16.28
N MET A 58 -7.28 -11.06 -15.05
CA MET A 58 -7.95 -11.64 -13.88
C MET A 58 -8.73 -10.56 -13.14
N CYS A 59 -9.72 -10.98 -12.36
CA CYS A 59 -10.46 -10.10 -11.47
C CYS A 59 -10.31 -10.62 -10.03
N SER A 60 -10.13 -9.69 -9.08
CA SER A 60 -10.17 -10.03 -7.64
C SER A 60 -11.37 -9.36 -7.00
N TYR A 61 -12.21 -10.15 -6.34
CA TYR A 61 -13.37 -9.66 -5.59
C TYR A 61 -12.99 -9.56 -4.12
N LYS A 62 -12.89 -8.33 -3.59
CA LYS A 62 -12.52 -8.08 -2.20
C LYS A 62 -13.72 -7.58 -1.41
N LEU A 63 -14.32 -8.49 -0.63
CA LEU A 63 -15.43 -8.16 0.25
C LEU A 63 -14.90 -7.53 1.54
N VAL A 64 -15.26 -6.28 1.78
CA VAL A 64 -14.78 -5.47 2.91
C VAL A 64 -15.94 -5.22 3.88
N ALA A 65 -15.71 -5.46 5.17
CA ALA A 65 -16.62 -5.05 6.23
C ALA A 65 -15.85 -4.23 7.26
N ALA A 66 -16.33 -3.03 7.54
CA ALA A 66 -15.90 -2.20 8.66
C ALA A 66 -17.01 -2.16 9.70
N LYS A 67 -16.64 -2.20 10.99
CA LYS A 67 -17.58 -2.09 12.10
C LYS A 67 -17.00 -1.16 13.16
N PHE A 68 -17.71 -0.09 13.49
CA PHE A 68 -17.28 0.92 14.46
C PHE A 68 -18.43 1.37 15.35
N GLU A 69 -18.61 0.72 16.50
CA GLU A 69 -19.74 0.95 17.40
C GLU A 69 -19.50 2.10 18.40
N VAL A 70 -19.26 3.30 17.89
CA VAL A 70 -19.16 4.51 18.72
C VAL A 70 -20.26 5.49 18.34
N TYR A 71 -21.08 5.84 19.34
CA TYR A 71 -22.18 6.78 19.17
C TYR A 71 -21.70 8.12 18.58
N GLY A 72 -22.41 8.61 17.57
CA GLY A 72 -22.09 9.86 16.87
C GLY A 72 -20.94 9.79 15.87
N PHE A 73 -20.19 8.68 15.80
CA PHE A 73 -19.02 8.55 14.89
C PHE A 73 -19.06 7.35 13.94
N GLN A 74 -19.92 6.37 14.19
CA GLN A 74 -20.04 5.14 13.39
C GLN A 74 -19.96 5.37 11.88
N SER A 75 -20.96 6.03 11.29
CA SER A 75 -21.06 6.16 9.82
C SER A 75 -19.86 6.90 9.21
N ARG A 76 -19.36 7.94 9.89
CA ARG A 76 -18.22 8.72 9.42
C ARG A 76 -16.93 7.88 9.41
N VAL A 77 -16.70 7.11 10.48
CA VAL A 77 -15.48 6.29 10.60
C VAL A 77 -15.55 5.08 9.68
N GLU A 78 -16.69 4.39 9.59
CA GLU A 78 -16.86 3.25 8.67
C GLU A 78 -16.68 3.68 7.22
N SER A 79 -17.32 4.78 6.80
CA SER A 79 -17.15 5.34 5.44
C SER A 79 -15.69 5.73 5.17
N PHE A 80 -15.02 6.32 6.16
CA PHE A 80 -13.61 6.66 6.06
C PHE A 80 -12.74 5.40 5.87
N VAL A 81 -12.97 4.32 6.63
CA VAL A 81 -12.25 3.05 6.47
C VAL A 81 -12.44 2.48 5.07
N HIS A 82 -13.67 2.45 4.55
CA HIS A 82 -13.95 1.96 3.20
C HIS A 82 -13.22 2.78 2.13
N LYS A 83 -13.22 4.12 2.25
CA LYS A 83 -12.45 4.99 1.35
C LYS A 83 -10.95 4.65 1.36
N ASN A 84 -10.34 4.55 2.54
CA ASN A 84 -8.91 4.22 2.64
C ASN A 84 -8.60 2.84 2.07
N ILE A 85 -9.46 1.85 2.29
CA ILE A 85 -9.27 0.52 1.72
C ILE A 85 -9.33 0.58 0.20
N LYS A 86 -10.27 1.33 -0.40
CA LYS A 86 -10.30 1.56 -1.85
C LYS A 86 -8.98 2.16 -2.34
N ASP A 87 -8.49 3.21 -1.69
CA ASP A 87 -7.26 3.91 -2.07
C ASP A 87 -6.02 2.99 -1.98
N ILE A 88 -5.91 2.20 -0.91
CA ILE A 88 -4.85 1.21 -0.72
C ILE A 88 -4.89 0.14 -1.81
N LEU A 89 -6.10 -0.35 -2.13
CA LEU A 89 -6.27 -1.37 -3.16
C LEU A 89 -5.92 -0.82 -4.54
N LEU A 90 -6.35 0.39 -4.89
CA LEU A 90 -6.02 1.04 -6.15
C LEU A 90 -4.49 1.19 -6.29
N ALA A 91 -3.85 1.83 -5.30
CA ALA A 91 -2.41 2.05 -5.32
C ALA A 91 -1.62 0.74 -5.38
N GLY A 92 -2.02 -0.25 -4.57
CA GLY A 92 -1.34 -1.55 -4.49
C GLY A 92 -1.42 -2.35 -5.79
N HIS A 93 -2.59 -2.39 -6.45
CA HIS A 93 -2.70 -3.11 -7.73
C HIS A 93 -2.01 -2.38 -8.87
N ARG A 94 -2.05 -1.03 -8.89
CA ARG A 94 -1.28 -0.24 -9.86
C ARG A 94 0.21 -0.56 -9.76
N GLN A 95 0.74 -0.56 -8.53
CA GLN A 95 2.11 -0.93 -8.22
C GLN A 95 2.45 -2.37 -8.61
N ALA A 96 1.58 -3.33 -8.31
CA ALA A 96 1.79 -4.73 -8.65
C ALA A 96 1.98 -4.94 -10.16
N VAL A 97 1.23 -4.21 -10.99
CA VAL A 97 1.40 -4.25 -12.46
C VAL A 97 2.64 -3.48 -12.89
N ALA A 98 2.87 -2.27 -12.38
CA ALA A 98 4.03 -1.45 -12.76
C ALA A 98 5.37 -2.11 -12.39
N TRP A 99 5.40 -3.04 -11.45
CA TRP A 99 6.59 -3.80 -11.05
C TRP A 99 6.59 -5.23 -11.55
N MET A 100 5.80 -5.53 -12.58
CA MET A 100 5.71 -6.86 -13.16
C MET A 100 7.08 -7.47 -13.45
N ASP A 101 8.00 -6.70 -14.03
CA ASP A 101 9.31 -7.22 -14.40
C ASP A 101 10.19 -7.59 -13.19
N GLU A 102 9.91 -7.05 -11.99
CA GLU A 102 10.66 -7.40 -10.78
C GLU A 102 10.28 -8.80 -10.28
N TRP A 103 8.98 -9.14 -10.29
CA TRP A 103 8.49 -10.41 -9.75
C TRP A 103 8.19 -11.48 -10.81
N TYR A 104 8.06 -11.12 -12.08
CA TYR A 104 7.81 -12.08 -13.16
C TYR A 104 8.99 -13.04 -13.31
N GLY A 105 8.72 -14.34 -13.15
CA GLY A 105 9.71 -15.41 -13.15
C GLY A 105 10.17 -15.88 -11.76
N MET A 106 9.77 -15.20 -10.67
CA MET A 106 10.12 -15.66 -9.32
C MET A 106 9.45 -16.99 -8.99
N SER A 107 10.20 -17.90 -8.37
CA SER A 107 9.63 -19.12 -7.77
C SER A 107 9.00 -18.80 -6.41
N LEU A 108 8.15 -19.71 -5.93
CA LEU A 108 7.59 -19.60 -4.56
C LEU A 108 8.70 -19.65 -3.49
N GLU A 109 9.83 -20.31 -3.77
CA GLU A 109 10.98 -20.31 -2.86
C GLU A 109 11.64 -18.93 -2.78
N ASP A 110 11.79 -18.24 -3.92
CA ASP A 110 12.33 -16.88 -3.97
C ASP A 110 11.44 -15.90 -3.20
N VAL A 111 10.12 -16.04 -3.32
CA VAL A 111 9.15 -15.27 -2.56
C VAL A 111 9.34 -15.50 -1.06
N ARG A 112 9.45 -16.76 -0.61
CA ARG A 112 9.69 -17.08 0.82
C ARG A 112 11.01 -16.51 1.34
N LYS A 113 12.09 -16.57 0.55
CA LYS A 113 13.39 -15.96 0.90
C LYS A 113 13.27 -14.45 1.03
N PHE A 114 12.53 -13.80 0.12
CA PHE A 114 12.27 -12.37 0.16
C PHE A 114 11.47 -11.97 1.41
N GLU A 115 10.38 -12.66 1.70
CA GLU A 115 9.56 -12.44 2.91
C GLU A 115 10.38 -12.58 4.19
N LYS A 116 11.20 -13.64 4.29
CA LYS A 116 12.08 -13.86 5.44
C LYS A 116 13.04 -12.69 5.66
N ARG A 117 13.73 -12.25 4.61
CA ARG A 117 14.66 -11.12 4.69
C ARG A 117 13.94 -9.83 5.10
N LEU A 118 12.80 -9.50 4.49
CA LEU A 118 12.04 -8.30 4.86
C LEU A 118 11.55 -8.35 6.31
N GLN A 119 11.13 -9.52 6.79
CA GLN A 119 10.72 -9.72 8.17
C GLN A 119 11.89 -9.46 9.13
N GLU A 120 13.08 -10.01 8.83
CA GLU A 120 14.30 -9.80 9.60
C GLU A 120 14.71 -8.31 9.62
N GLU A 121 14.76 -7.66 8.45
CA GLU A 121 15.09 -6.24 8.34
C GLU A 121 14.10 -5.35 9.12
N THR A 122 12.81 -5.67 9.07
CA THR A 122 11.77 -4.95 9.81
C THR A 122 11.95 -5.14 11.31
N ASN A 123 12.19 -6.38 11.76
CA ASN A 123 12.42 -6.70 13.17
C ASN A 123 13.66 -5.99 13.72
N CYS A 124 14.76 -5.94 12.94
CA CYS A 124 15.97 -5.21 13.30
C CYS A 124 15.66 -3.72 13.52
N LYS A 125 14.96 -3.06 12.58
CA LYS A 125 14.59 -1.63 12.70
C LYS A 125 13.74 -1.35 13.93
N VAL A 126 12.71 -2.17 14.18
CA VAL A 126 11.83 -2.01 15.34
C VAL A 126 12.60 -2.21 16.66
N ASN A 127 13.53 -3.16 16.71
CA ASN A 127 14.33 -3.43 17.90
C ASN A 127 15.42 -2.38 18.15
N SER A 128 16.06 -1.85 17.10
CA SER A 128 17.02 -0.76 17.20
C SER A 128 16.36 0.52 17.75
N GLN A 129 15.16 0.86 17.28
CA GLN A 129 14.40 2.01 17.81
C GLN A 129 14.04 1.85 19.30
N LYS A 130 13.81 0.62 19.78
CA LYS A 130 13.57 0.35 21.20
C LYS A 130 14.84 0.51 22.05
N ALA A 131 16.02 0.20 21.51
CA ALA A 131 17.29 0.35 22.22
C ALA A 131 17.64 1.83 22.42
N ASP A 132 17.49 2.66 21.38
CA ASP A 132 17.77 4.10 21.45
C ASP A 132 16.85 4.82 22.46
N SER A 133 15.60 4.35 22.62
CA SER A 133 14.67 4.90 23.62
C SER A 133 14.94 4.51 25.09
N LYS A 134 15.85 3.55 25.35
CA LYS A 134 16.20 3.13 26.73
C LYS A 134 17.44 3.84 27.30
N THR A 135 18.28 4.42 26.45
CA THR A 135 19.51 5.12 26.87
C THR A 135 19.29 6.56 27.33
N ASP A 136 18.12 7.14 27.07
CA ASP A 136 17.85 8.57 27.33
C ASP A 136 17.17 8.87 28.69
N ASN A 137 17.01 7.88 29.57
CA ASN A 137 16.40 8.09 30.89
C ASN A 137 17.37 8.61 31.98
N HIS A 138 18.54 9.13 31.60
CA HIS A 138 19.41 9.83 32.53
C HIS A 138 20.13 11.01 31.84
N LEU A 139 19.40 12.11 31.61
CA LEU A 139 19.76 13.51 31.91
C LEU A 139 18.95 14.51 31.06
N ASN A 140 18.42 15.53 31.74
CA ASN A 140 18.03 16.88 31.28
C ASN A 140 16.56 17.21 30.94
N ILE A 141 16.00 17.99 31.87
CA ILE A 141 14.97 19.02 31.71
C ILE A 141 15.49 20.11 30.75
N ALA A 142 14.96 20.19 29.53
CA ALA A 142 14.77 21.43 28.75
C ALA A 142 13.99 21.10 27.46
N GLY A 143 12.96 21.88 27.16
CA GLY A 143 12.04 21.65 26.05
C GLY A 143 12.69 21.58 24.67
N GLY A 144 12.54 20.43 24.01
CA GLY A 144 12.80 20.23 22.59
C GLY A 144 11.68 19.36 22.00
N LYS A 145 11.05 19.83 20.92
CA LYS A 145 10.02 19.07 20.20
C LYS A 145 10.70 17.88 19.51
N HIS A 146 10.51 16.67 20.04
CA HIS A 146 11.01 15.44 19.43
C HIS A 146 10.33 15.20 18.07
N SER A 147 11.09 15.25 16.98
CA SER A 147 10.61 14.78 15.67
C SER A 147 10.69 13.25 15.63
N ILE A 148 9.53 12.60 15.65
CA ILE A 148 9.45 11.15 15.45
C ILE A 148 9.70 10.87 13.96
N ASN A 149 10.87 10.31 13.64
CA ASN A 149 11.17 9.80 12.31
C ASN A 149 10.33 8.54 12.04
N ARG A 150 9.16 8.70 11.40
CA ARG A 150 8.29 7.59 11.02
C ARG A 150 8.87 6.89 9.78
N SER A 151 9.31 5.63 9.92
CA SER A 151 9.70 4.78 8.79
C SER A 151 8.45 4.19 8.16
N THR A 152 8.14 4.56 6.92
CA THR A 152 7.11 3.91 6.12
C THR A 152 7.61 2.56 5.60
N SER A 153 7.51 1.54 6.43
CA SER A 153 7.35 0.16 5.97
C SER A 153 5.85 -0.11 5.97
N TRP A 154 5.23 -0.13 4.80
CA TRP A 154 3.83 -0.54 4.67
C TRP A 154 3.77 -2.06 4.86
N ASN A 155 3.83 -2.48 6.11
CA ASN A 155 3.56 -3.86 6.52
C ASN A 155 2.22 -3.87 7.25
N ASN A 156 1.34 -4.77 6.83
CA ASN A 156 -0.04 -4.88 7.30
C ASN A 156 -0.13 -4.94 8.84
N GLY A 157 -0.80 -3.96 9.43
CA GLY A 157 -1.10 -3.89 10.85
C GLY A 157 -1.82 -2.59 11.16
N SER A 158 -3.13 -2.70 11.37
CA SER A 158 -4.05 -1.71 11.96
C SER A 158 -3.41 -0.45 12.57
N GLU A 159 -3.48 0.69 11.88
CA GLU A 159 -3.63 2.01 12.53
C GLU A 159 -4.05 3.05 11.49
N ALA A 160 -5.36 3.27 11.39
CA ALA A 160 -5.88 4.49 10.77
C ALA A 160 -5.71 5.62 11.80
N GLN A 161 -4.66 6.43 11.65
CA GLN A 161 -4.51 7.66 12.43
C GLN A 161 -4.47 8.90 11.51
N SER A 162 -5.40 9.80 11.85
CA SER A 162 -5.73 11.10 11.28
C SER A 162 -4.53 11.92 10.77
N TYR A 163 -4.66 12.42 9.54
CA TYR A 163 -3.79 13.41 8.94
C TYR A 163 -4.12 14.82 9.46
N VAL A 164 -3.16 15.45 10.13
CA VAL A 164 -3.03 16.91 10.18
C VAL A 164 -1.90 17.25 9.22
N ALA A 165 -2.21 18.02 8.18
CA ALA A 165 -1.26 18.45 7.17
C ALA A 165 -0.26 19.45 7.79
N THR A 166 1.04 19.09 7.78
CA THR A 166 2.11 20.08 7.92
C THR A 166 2.94 20.08 6.66
N ASN A 167 2.98 21.25 6.01
CA ASN A 167 3.72 21.54 4.79
C ASN A 167 5.22 21.24 4.96
N GLY A 168 5.68 20.22 4.25
CA GLY A 168 7.09 19.93 4.04
C GLY A 168 7.19 18.93 2.89
N SER A 169 8.00 19.24 1.88
CA SER A 169 8.29 18.34 0.76
C SER A 169 8.95 17.06 1.30
N ALA A 170 8.13 16.08 1.66
CA ALA A 170 8.60 14.78 2.09
C ALA A 170 9.13 14.04 0.85
N GLU A 171 10.44 14.04 0.69
CA GLU A 171 11.11 13.16 -0.26
C GLU A 171 10.67 11.71 0.05
N LEU A 172 9.92 11.13 -0.89
CA LEU A 172 9.36 9.79 -0.76
C LEU A 172 10.52 8.79 -0.62
N LYS A 173 10.74 8.25 0.58
CA LYS A 173 11.78 7.26 0.83
C LYS A 173 11.67 6.09 -0.16
N PRO A 174 12.79 5.63 -0.76
CA PRO A 174 12.75 4.53 -1.71
C PRO A 174 12.26 3.24 -1.05
N ARG A 175 11.37 2.52 -1.73
CA ARG A 175 10.93 1.18 -1.34
C ARG A 175 12.12 0.20 -1.43
N PRO A 176 12.24 -0.79 -0.53
CA PRO A 176 13.12 -1.94 -0.73
C PRO A 176 12.71 -2.67 -2.01
N ARG A 177 13.51 -2.59 -3.07
CA ARG A 177 13.20 -3.26 -4.35
C ARG A 177 13.27 -4.78 -4.19
N LEU A 178 12.37 -5.48 -4.87
CA LEU A 178 12.54 -6.92 -5.05
C LEU A 178 13.86 -7.13 -5.81
N PRO A 179 14.70 -8.09 -5.43
CA PRO A 179 15.74 -8.54 -6.34
C PRO A 179 15.03 -9.02 -7.60
N SER A 180 15.50 -8.59 -8.77
CA SER A 180 14.98 -9.10 -10.03
C SER A 180 14.98 -10.62 -10.02
N ALA A 181 13.91 -11.23 -10.53
CA ALA A 181 13.89 -12.67 -10.77
C ALA A 181 15.16 -13.09 -11.53
N PRO A 182 15.79 -14.23 -11.19
CA PRO A 182 16.96 -14.73 -11.91
C PRO A 182 16.65 -14.89 -13.40
N GLU A 183 17.66 -14.60 -14.24
CA GLU A 183 17.58 -14.74 -15.71
C GLU A 183 17.29 -16.18 -16.16
#